data_AF-A0A3D5DRH0-F1
#
_entry.id   AF-A0A3D5DRH0-F1
#
_cell.length_a   1.000
_cell.length_b   1.000
_cell.length_c   1.000
_cell.angle_alpha   90.00
_cell.angle_beta   90.00
_cell.angle_gamma   90.00
#
_symmetry.space_group_name_H-M   'P 1'
#
loop_
_entity.id
_entity.type
_entity.pdbx_description
1 polymer ?
#
loop_
_entity_poly.entity_id
_entity_poly.type
_entity_poly.pdbx_seq_one_letter_code
_entity_poly.pdbx_strand_id
1 'polypeptide(L)'
;MKDRIHVGNAAVDAHVDSGWLPGHFKPADDVRHSDDVEIKWGVHPPGDRVVFHGTGHSWEAVEESVVLSIRWPSIPGYAVPEQAQQ
;
A
#
# COMPACT_ATOMS: atom_id res chain seq x y z
N MET A 1 5.79 -24.87 -11.69
CA MET A 1 6.41 -23.64 -11.15
C MET A 1 5.26 -22.76 -10.70
N LYS A 2 5.30 -22.18 -9.50
CA LYS A 2 4.33 -21.12 -9.17
C LYS A 2 4.58 -19.98 -10.15
N ASP A 3 3.54 -19.44 -10.79
CA ASP A 3 3.69 -18.28 -11.66
C ASP A 3 4.30 -17.14 -10.84
N ARG A 4 5.53 -16.76 -11.19
CA ARG A 4 6.35 -15.83 -10.41
C ARG A 4 6.01 -14.37 -10.65
N ILE A 5 4.99 -14.09 -11.47
CA ILE A 5 4.68 -12.76 -11.96
C ILE A 5 3.18 -12.55 -11.79
N HIS A 6 2.82 -11.54 -11.00
CA HIS A 6 1.47 -10.98 -10.99
C HIS A 6 1.39 -9.82 -11.99
N VAL A 7 0.34 -9.79 -12.80
CA VAL A 7 0.03 -8.68 -13.71
C VAL A 7 -1.41 -8.28 -13.48
N GLY A 8 -1.65 -6.98 -13.32
CA GLY A 8 -2.98 -6.45 -13.04
C GLY A 8 -3.00 -4.94 -13.03
N ASN A 9 -4.08 -4.37 -12.49
CA ASN A 9 -4.26 -2.93 -12.37
C ASN A 9 -4.15 -2.55 -10.90
N ALA A 10 -3.13 -1.75 -10.55
CA ALA A 10 -2.88 -1.35 -9.18
C ALA A 10 -4.09 -0.69 -8.49
N ALA A 11 -4.88 0.13 -9.19
CA ALA A 11 -6.06 0.77 -8.61
C ALA A 11 -7.16 -0.24 -8.27
N VAL A 12 -7.27 -1.33 -9.04
CA VAL A 12 -8.23 -2.42 -8.79
C VAL A 12 -7.69 -3.38 -7.72
N ASP A 13 -6.44 -3.81 -7.89
CA ASP A 13 -5.79 -4.84 -7.06
C ASP A 13 -5.47 -4.34 -5.65
N ALA A 14 -5.28 -3.04 -5.47
CA ALA A 14 -5.02 -2.44 -4.18
C ALA A 14 -6.32 -2.23 -3.38
N HIS A 15 -7.44 -2.00 -4.06
CA HIS A 15 -8.71 -1.68 -3.39
C HIS A 15 -9.21 -2.81 -2.48
N VAL A 16 -8.95 -4.06 -2.87
CA VAL A 16 -9.31 -5.25 -2.08
C VAL A 16 -8.59 -5.33 -0.73
N ASP A 17 -7.46 -4.64 -0.58
CA ASP A 17 -6.61 -4.68 0.60
C ASP A 17 -6.30 -3.26 1.10
N SER A 18 -7.29 -2.36 1.11
CA SER A 18 -7.16 -1.00 1.65
C SER A 18 -5.97 -0.19 1.08
N GLY A 19 -5.65 -0.41 -0.20
CA GLY A 19 -4.56 0.24 -0.91
C GLY A 19 -3.30 -0.63 -1.04
N TRP A 20 -3.23 -1.83 -0.48
CA TRP A 20 -2.00 -2.60 -0.45
C TRP A 20 -1.84 -3.63 -1.58
N LEU A 21 -0.63 -3.74 -2.15
CA LEU A 21 -0.35 -4.55 -3.35
C LEU A 21 0.49 -5.82 -3.07
N PRO A 22 1.77 -5.77 -2.70
CA PRO A 22 2.48 -6.88 -2.06
C PRO A 22 2.73 -6.59 -0.58
N GLY A 23 2.93 -7.65 0.20
CA GLY A 23 3.25 -7.54 1.62
C GLY A 23 2.78 -8.73 2.44
N HIS A 24 3.12 -8.70 3.73
CA HIS A 24 2.84 -9.80 4.66
C HIS A 24 1.34 -10.15 4.78
N PHE A 25 0.45 -9.18 4.54
CA PHE A 25 -1.00 -9.35 4.63
C PHE A 25 -1.60 -10.16 3.47
N LYS A 26 -0.85 -10.44 2.40
CA LYS A 26 -1.36 -11.34 1.35
C LYS A 26 -1.33 -12.80 1.84
N PRO A 27 -2.23 -13.67 1.35
CA PRO A 27 -2.17 -15.11 1.63
C PRO A 27 -0.80 -15.71 1.25
N ALA A 28 -0.29 -16.65 2.04
CA ALA A 28 1.04 -17.24 1.83
C ALA A 28 1.21 -17.99 0.49
N ASP A 29 0.11 -18.33 -0.18
CA ASP A 29 0.09 -18.92 -1.51
C ASP A 29 -0.03 -17.90 -2.65
N ASP A 30 -0.30 -16.62 -2.35
CA ASP A 30 -0.27 -15.51 -3.29
C ASP A 30 1.18 -15.10 -3.59
N VAL A 31 1.52 -14.91 -4.87
CA VAL A 31 2.86 -14.48 -5.31
C VAL A 31 3.22 -13.08 -4.80
N ARG A 32 2.24 -12.30 -4.37
CA ARG A 32 2.41 -10.97 -3.79
C ARG A 32 2.67 -10.99 -2.28
N HIS A 33 2.62 -12.16 -1.63
CA HIS A 33 3.06 -12.31 -0.24
C HIS A 33 4.57 -12.05 -0.14
N SER A 34 4.94 -11.17 0.79
CA SER A 34 6.33 -10.74 0.97
C SER A 34 6.58 -10.35 2.42
N ASP A 35 7.60 -10.95 3.03
CA ASP A 35 8.13 -10.55 4.35
C ASP A 35 9.18 -9.43 4.23
N ASP A 36 9.62 -9.11 3.01
CA ASP A 36 10.65 -8.11 2.77
C ASP A 36 10.04 -6.71 2.63
N VAL A 37 9.01 -6.56 1.80
CA VAL A 37 8.52 -5.24 1.38
C VAL A 37 7.01 -5.18 1.31
N GLU A 38 6.47 -4.01 1.63
CA GLU A 38 5.06 -3.68 1.40
C GLU A 38 4.94 -2.45 0.51
N ILE A 39 3.93 -2.45 -0.36
CA ILE A 39 3.65 -1.30 -1.21
C ILE A 39 2.18 -0.94 -1.11
N LYS A 40 1.91 0.34 -0.80
CA LYS A 40 0.58 0.94 -0.82
C LYS A 40 0.43 1.86 -2.03
N TRP A 41 -0.64 1.67 -2.78
CA TRP A 41 -1.11 2.52 -3.86
C TRP A 41 -2.18 3.49 -3.34
N GLY A 42 -2.05 4.77 -3.67
CA GLY A 42 -3.03 5.81 -3.35
C GLY A 42 -3.19 6.80 -4.50
N VAL A 43 -4.44 7.18 -4.79
CA VAL A 43 -4.77 8.32 -5.64
C VAL A 43 -5.23 9.44 -4.74
N HIS A 44 -4.63 10.62 -4.89
CA HIS A 44 -4.79 11.75 -3.99
C HIS A 44 -5.20 13.00 -4.79
N PRO A 45 -6.36 13.60 -4.50
CA PRO A 45 -6.77 14.85 -5.11
C PRO A 45 -5.93 16.04 -4.59
N PRO A 46 -5.97 17.20 -5.26
CA PRO A 46 -5.30 18.40 -4.77
C PRO A 46 -5.74 18.77 -3.34
N GLY A 47 -4.78 19.14 -2.50
CA GLY A 47 -4.98 19.49 -1.09
C GLY A 47 -4.97 18.31 -0.12
N ASP A 48 -4.96 17.06 -0.62
CA ASP A 48 -4.91 15.89 0.24
C ASP A 48 -3.54 15.74 0.91
N ARG A 49 -3.51 15.25 2.15
CA ARG A 49 -2.30 15.19 2.99
C ARG A 49 -2.16 13.83 3.65
N VAL A 50 -0.98 13.24 3.54
CA VAL A 50 -0.66 11.98 4.23
C VAL A 50 0.48 12.21 5.22
N VAL A 51 0.31 11.63 6.42
CA VAL A 51 1.31 11.60 7.47
C VAL A 51 1.64 10.15 7.77
N PHE A 52 2.92 9.79 7.71
CA PHE A 52 3.37 8.45 8.08
C PHE A 52 3.79 8.42 9.56
N HIS A 53 3.20 7.54 10.34
CA HIS A 53 3.58 7.37 11.75
C HIS A 53 5.02 6.82 11.86
N GLY A 54 5.85 7.48 12.66
CA GLY A 54 7.22 7.03 12.96
C GLY A 54 8.33 7.70 12.13
N THR A 55 8.00 8.59 11.19
CA THR A 55 9.00 9.46 10.55
C THR A 55 8.35 10.78 10.17
N GLY A 56 8.99 11.90 10.51
CA GLY A 56 8.45 13.26 10.29
C GLY A 56 8.45 13.68 8.82
N HIS A 57 7.66 12.99 7.99
CA HIS A 57 7.42 13.36 6.61
C HIS A 57 5.91 13.50 6.41
N SER A 58 5.50 14.73 6.13
CA SER A 58 4.19 15.04 5.57
C SER A 58 4.39 15.51 4.14
N TRP A 59 3.42 15.19 3.30
CA TRP A 59 3.35 15.74 1.96
C TRP A 59 1.92 16.17 1.67
N GLU A 60 1.76 17.05 0.69
CA GLU A 60 0.47 17.52 0.19
C GLU A 60 0.45 17.32 -1.32
N ALA A 61 -0.65 16.80 -1.85
CA ALA A 61 -0.90 16.75 -3.27
C ALA A 61 -1.20 18.15 -3.79
N VAL A 62 -0.28 18.74 -4.57
CA VAL A 62 -0.52 20.05 -5.22
C VAL A 62 -1.49 19.89 -6.40
N GLU A 63 -1.46 18.74 -7.05
CA GLU A 63 -2.33 18.34 -8.15
C GLU A 63 -2.79 16.89 -7.97
N GLU A 64 -3.73 16.42 -8.80
CA GLU A 64 -4.14 15.01 -8.78
C GLU A 64 -2.91 14.12 -8.98
N SER A 65 -2.63 13.30 -7.96
CA SER A 65 -1.36 12.58 -7.85
C SER A 65 -1.61 11.13 -7.50
N VAL A 66 -0.78 10.26 -8.09
CA VAL A 66 -0.63 8.88 -7.61
C VAL A 66 0.57 8.82 -6.70
N VAL A 67 0.41 8.23 -5.52
CA VAL A 67 1.50 8.00 -4.57
C VAL A 67 1.68 6.51 -4.32
N LEU A 68 2.94 6.09 -4.42
CA LEU A 68 3.39 4.75 -4.09
C LEU A 68 4.20 4.82 -2.79
N SER A 69 3.63 4.29 -1.70
CA SER A 69 4.30 4.23 -0.40
C SER A 69 4.95 2.87 -0.24
N ILE A 70 6.27 2.84 -0.02
CA ILE A 70 7.02 1.60 0.14
C ILE A 70 7.53 1.51 1.57
N ARG A 71 7.30 0.37 2.22
CA ARG A 71 7.85 0.07 3.55
C ARG A 71 8.74 -1.15 3.50
N TRP A 72 9.92 -1.03 4.10
CA TRP A 72 10.90 -2.10 4.26
C TRP A 72 11.54 -1.99 5.66
N PRO A 73 11.65 -3.08 6.44
CA PRO A 73 11.09 -4.41 6.17
C PRO A 73 9.56 -4.40 6.20
N SER A 74 8.90 -5.44 5.65
CA SER A 74 7.47 -5.67 5.86
C SER A 74 7.21 -5.94 7.35
N ILE A 75 6.11 -5.40 7.88
CA ILE A 75 5.80 -5.49 9.32
C ILE A 75 4.45 -6.19 9.49
N PRO A 76 4.42 -7.40 10.07
CA PRO A 76 3.17 -8.08 10.43
C PRO A 76 2.29 -7.22 11.36
N GLY A 77 0.99 -7.17 11.09
CA GLY A 77 -0.01 -6.57 12.00
C GLY A 77 -0.31 -5.07 11.81
N TYR A 78 0.20 -4.41 10.77
CA TYR A 78 -0.10 -2.99 10.49
C TYR A 78 -1.29 -2.77 9.53
N ALA A 79 -2.11 -3.78 9.23
CA ALA A 79 -3.35 -3.54 8.49
C ALA A 79 -4.23 -2.60 9.31
N VAL A 80 -4.25 -1.31 8.94
CA VAL A 80 -5.00 -0.30 9.68
C VAL A 80 -6.48 -0.67 9.59
N PRO A 81 -7.21 -0.78 10.71
CA PRO A 81 -8.64 -1.01 10.67
C PRO A 81 -9.31 0.12 9.87
N GLU A 82 -10.32 -0.22 9.08
CA GLU A 82 -11.07 0.69 8.19
C GLU A 82 -11.62 1.97 8.88
N GLN A 83 -11.69 1.97 10.21
CA GLN A 83 -12.17 3.07 11.04
C GLN A 83 -11.22 4.27 11.16
N ALA A 84 -9.98 4.19 10.65
CA ALA A 84 -9.00 5.29 10.77
C ALA A 84 -8.93 6.23 9.54
N GLN A 85 -9.85 6.10 8.57
CA GLN A 85 -9.85 6.86 7.30
C GLN A 85 -10.97 7.92 7.25
N GLN A 86 -11.41 8.46 8.40
CA GLN A 86 -12.39 9.58 8.46
C GLN A 86 -11.71 10.89 8.85
#